data_AF-A0A2N5ZJP9-F1
#
_entry.id   AF-A0A2N5ZJP9-F1
#
_cell.length_a   1.000
_cell.length_b   1.000
_cell.length_c   1.000
_cell.angle_alpha   90.00
_cell.angle_beta   90.00
_cell.angle_gamma   90.00
#
_symmetry.space_group_name_H-M   'P 1'
#
loop_
_entity.id
_entity.type
_entity.pdbx_description
1 polymer ?
#
loop_
_entity_poly.entity_id
_entity_poly.type
_entity_poly.pdbx_seq_one_letter_code
_entity_poly.pdbx_strand_id
1 'polypeptide(L)'
;MTYFTDVKEKTDLKSKYRRLSFLSHPDKGGQLDKMQAINEEYNMLKSTFGKFPKSLRTVRVGNFVYVNKSLCLVTKVEQKLFYAKSFQTNRIAMFDKDTGYGVFNLNIRAYAGE
;
A
#
# COMPACT_ATOMS: atom_id res chain seq x y z
N MET A 1 -4.93 -2.49 -2.24
CA MET A 1 -5.20 -2.61 -0.80
C MET A 1 -6.69 -2.42 -0.61
N THR A 2 -7.35 -3.39 0.02
CA THR A 2 -8.81 -3.41 0.19
C THR A 2 -9.17 -3.15 1.65
N TYR A 3 -8.48 -3.81 2.58
CA TYR A 3 -8.82 -3.75 4.02
C TYR A 3 -7.98 -2.75 4.82
N PHE A 4 -6.79 -2.38 4.34
CA PHE A 4 -5.81 -1.59 5.09
C PHE A 4 -5.61 -0.16 4.54
N THR A 5 -6.68 0.54 4.17
CA THR A 5 -6.63 1.82 3.43
C THR A 5 -5.96 3.00 4.13
N ASP A 6 -5.98 3.04 5.47
CA ASP A 6 -5.55 4.22 6.26
C ASP A 6 -4.47 3.86 7.28
N VAL A 7 -3.53 2.99 6.90
CA VAL A 7 -2.39 2.62 7.74
C VAL A 7 -1.27 3.63 7.50
N LYS A 8 -0.82 4.33 8.55
CA LYS A 8 0.32 5.26 8.47
C LYS A 8 1.57 4.64 9.06
N GLU A 9 1.42 3.83 10.10
CA GLU A 9 2.53 3.18 10.80
C GLU A 9 2.37 1.66 10.92
N LYS A 10 3.47 0.96 11.21
CA LYS A 10 3.44 -0.50 11.43
C LYS A 10 2.58 -0.91 12.63
N THR A 11 2.55 -0.07 13.66
CA THR A 11 1.69 -0.21 14.85
C THR A 11 0.22 -0.19 14.45
N ASP A 12 -0.19 0.76 13.60
CA ASP A 12 -1.54 0.84 13.05
C ASP A 12 -1.92 -0.43 12.27
N LEU A 13 -0.98 -0.96 11.47
CA LEU A 13 -1.21 -2.16 10.66
C LEU A 13 -1.60 -3.35 11.56
N LYS A 14 -0.83 -3.58 12.63
CA LYS A 14 -1.07 -4.67 13.59
C LYS A 14 -2.36 -4.47 14.37
N SER A 15 -2.64 -3.24 14.81
CA SER A 15 -3.86 -2.91 15.55
C SER A 15 -5.11 -3.10 14.70
N LYS A 16 -5.10 -2.63 13.44
CA LYS A 16 -6.21 -2.83 12.51
C LYS A 16 -6.42 -4.29 12.16
N TYR A 17 -5.33 -5.04 11.94
CA TYR A 17 -5.42 -6.48 11.70
C TYR A 17 -6.14 -7.18 12.85
N ARG A 18 -5.71 -6.97 14.11
CA ARG A 18 -6.37 -7.55 15.29
C ARG A 18 -7.87 -7.27 15.33
N ARG A 19 -8.27 -6.01 15.06
CA ARG A 19 -9.67 -5.61 15.01
C ARG A 19 -10.44 -6.32 13.88
N LEU A 20 -9.88 -6.33 12.67
CA LEU A 20 -10.51 -6.95 11.50
C LEU A 20 -10.64 -8.47 11.66
N SER A 21 -9.61 -9.12 12.19
CA SER A 21 -9.61 -10.56 12.48
C SER A 21 -10.66 -10.90 13.52
N PHE A 22 -10.80 -10.11 14.60
CA PHE A 22 -11.83 -10.35 15.60
C PHE A 22 -13.25 -10.26 15.02
N LEU A 23 -13.50 -9.27 14.14
CA LEU A 23 -14.81 -9.06 13.53
C LEU A 23 -15.14 -10.06 12.42
N SER A 24 -14.13 -10.59 11.73
CA SER A 24 -14.30 -11.47 10.57
C SER A 24 -14.04 -12.94 10.90
N HIS A 25 -13.73 -13.28 12.15
CA HIS A 25 -13.41 -14.66 12.54
C HIS A 25 -14.61 -15.60 12.33
N PRO A 26 -14.45 -16.75 11.65
CA PRO A 26 -15.53 -17.72 11.43
C PRO A 26 -16.22 -18.16 12.73
N ASP A 27 -15.45 -18.47 13.78
CA ASP A 27 -15.98 -18.85 15.10
C ASP A 27 -16.82 -17.76 15.78
N LYS A 28 -16.82 -16.53 15.24
CA LYS A 28 -17.62 -15.39 15.71
C LYS A 28 -18.70 -14.97 14.72
N GLY A 29 -19.04 -15.85 13.76
CA GLY A 29 -20.04 -15.58 12.72
C GLY A 29 -19.49 -14.78 11.54
N GLY A 30 -18.17 -14.64 11.42
CA GLY A 30 -17.53 -13.98 10.27
C GLY A 30 -17.42 -14.88 9.04
N GLN A 31 -17.18 -14.26 7.88
CA GLN A 31 -16.99 -14.99 6.62
C GLN A 31 -15.54 -15.47 6.48
N LEU A 32 -15.35 -16.76 6.21
CA LEU A 32 -14.03 -17.38 6.03
C LEU A 32 -13.23 -16.71 4.91
N ASP A 33 -13.84 -16.50 3.74
CA ASP A 33 -13.19 -15.88 2.58
C ASP A 33 -12.67 -14.47 2.90
N LYS A 34 -13.45 -13.71 3.67
CA LYS A 34 -13.07 -12.37 4.13
C LYS A 34 -11.87 -12.43 5.08
N MET A 35 -11.86 -13.37 6.02
CA MET A 35 -10.74 -13.57 6.95
C MET A 35 -9.46 -14.00 6.21
N GLN A 36 -9.57 -14.91 5.23
CA GLN A 36 -8.45 -15.30 4.38
C GLN A 36 -7.87 -14.11 3.62
N ALA A 37 -8.72 -13.30 2.98
CA ALA A 37 -8.27 -12.11 2.26
C ALA A 37 -7.60 -11.07 3.18
N ILE A 38 -8.11 -10.88 4.40
CA ILE A 38 -7.48 -10.01 5.43
C ILE A 38 -6.09 -10.54 5.81
N ASN A 39 -5.95 -11.85 6.02
CA ASN A 39 -4.68 -12.48 6.38
C ASN A 39 -3.64 -12.33 5.26
N GLU A 40 -4.03 -12.58 4.02
CA GLU A 40 -3.16 -12.43 2.85
C GLU A 40 -2.65 -11.00 2.70
N GLU A 41 -3.55 -10.02 2.73
CA GLU A 41 -3.18 -8.61 2.61
C GLU A 41 -2.27 -8.17 3.79
N TYR A 42 -2.58 -8.61 5.01
CA TYR A 42 -1.73 -8.33 6.18
C TYR A 42 -0.34 -8.93 6.05
N ASN A 43 -0.21 -10.19 5.63
CA ASN A 43 1.08 -10.85 5.47
C ASN A 43 1.94 -10.17 4.41
N MET A 44 1.33 -9.74 3.30
CA MET A 44 2.00 -8.95 2.28
C MET A 44 2.56 -7.65 2.89
N LEU A 45 1.70 -6.87 3.54
CA LEU A 45 2.08 -5.59 4.15
C LEU A 45 3.10 -5.74 5.27
N LYS A 46 2.98 -6.74 6.14
CA LYS A 46 3.90 -6.98 7.26
C LYS A 46 5.36 -7.03 6.81
N SER A 47 5.63 -7.56 5.61
CA SER A 47 6.98 -7.71 5.07
C SER A 47 7.53 -6.44 4.38
N THR A 48 6.66 -5.64 3.76
CA THR A 48 7.02 -4.51 2.88
C THR A 48 6.76 -3.14 3.49
N PHE A 49 5.90 -3.05 4.52
CA PHE A 49 5.39 -1.79 5.04
C PHE A 49 6.51 -0.88 5.51
N GLY A 50 6.53 0.34 4.98
CA GLY A 50 7.50 1.38 5.34
C GLY A 50 8.91 1.17 4.78
N LYS A 51 9.11 0.16 3.91
CA LYS A 51 10.39 -0.02 3.21
C LYS A 51 10.37 0.72 1.88
N PHE A 52 11.50 1.29 1.49
CA PHE A 52 11.68 1.83 0.15
C PHE A 52 12.13 0.72 -0.81
N PRO A 53 11.62 0.69 -2.06
CA PRO A 53 12.12 -0.24 -3.07
C PRO A 53 13.50 0.23 -3.57
N LYS A 54 14.30 -0.68 -4.14
CA LYS A 54 15.58 -0.31 -4.79
C LYS A 54 15.37 0.46 -6.09
N SER A 55 14.27 0.18 -6.77
CA SER A 55 13.86 0.85 -8.00
C SER A 55 12.34 0.77 -8.17
N LEU A 56 11.76 1.67 -8.95
CA LEU A 56 10.33 1.69 -9.22
C LEU A 56 9.82 0.39 -9.88
N ARG A 57 10.67 -0.29 -10.66
CA ARG A 57 10.38 -1.61 -11.24
C ARG A 57 10.14 -2.70 -10.18
N THR A 58 10.82 -2.59 -9.04
CA THR A 58 10.77 -3.55 -7.92
C THR A 58 9.77 -3.21 -6.83
N VAL A 59 8.97 -2.16 -7.02
CA VAL A 59 7.99 -1.69 -6.03
C VAL A 59 6.96 -2.75 -5.69
N ARG A 60 6.60 -2.85 -4.40
CA ARG A 60 5.58 -3.74 -3.85
C ARG A 60 4.57 -2.93 -3.04
N VAL A 61 3.34 -3.46 -2.93
CA VAL A 61 2.32 -2.91 -2.02
C VAL A 61 2.89 -2.83 -0.60
N GLY A 62 2.66 -1.73 0.10
CA GLY A 62 3.24 -1.45 1.41
C GLY A 62 4.54 -0.64 1.36
N ASN A 63 5.24 -0.60 0.23
CA ASN A 63 6.44 0.21 0.12
C ASN A 63 6.15 1.71 0.23
N PHE A 64 7.15 2.45 0.69
CA PHE A 64 7.17 3.90 0.61
C PHE A 64 7.90 4.34 -0.66
N VAL A 65 7.40 5.42 -1.25
CA VAL A 65 7.99 6.13 -2.38
C VAL A 65 7.87 7.62 -2.15
N TYR A 66 8.73 8.42 -2.78
CA TYR A 66 8.56 9.86 -2.82
C TYR A 66 7.81 10.26 -4.08
N VAL A 67 6.84 11.16 -3.96
CA VAL A 67 6.20 11.84 -5.10
C VAL A 67 6.44 13.33 -4.91
N ASN A 68 7.24 13.95 -5.77
CA ASN A 68 7.64 15.36 -5.65
C ASN A 68 8.09 15.74 -4.21
N LYS A 69 8.97 14.92 -3.60
CA LYS A 69 9.48 15.06 -2.22
C LYS A 69 8.48 14.74 -1.10
N SER A 70 7.21 14.45 -1.41
CA SER A 70 6.23 13.99 -0.41
C SER A 70 6.23 12.47 -0.28
N LEU A 71 6.31 11.97 0.95
CA LEU A 71 6.23 10.54 1.25
C LEU A 71 4.84 9.99 0.93
N CYS A 72 4.80 8.87 0.22
CA CYS A 72 3.56 8.20 -0.20
C CYS A 72 3.64 6.69 0.02
N LEU A 73 2.49 6.06 0.28
CA LEU A 73 2.35 4.62 0.44
C LEU A 73 1.90 3.98 -0.87
N VAL A 74 2.58 2.92 -1.31
CA VAL A 74 2.17 2.13 -2.48
C VAL A 74 1.00 1.22 -2.10
N THR A 75 -0.14 1.42 -2.75
CA THR A 75 -1.41 0.75 -2.41
C THR A 75 -1.83 -0.32 -3.41
N LYS A 76 -1.32 -0.26 -4.65
CA LYS A 76 -1.56 -1.27 -5.69
C LYS A 76 -0.36 -1.30 -6.64
N VAL A 77 -0.05 -2.48 -7.16
CA VAL A 77 1.04 -2.68 -8.13
C VAL A 77 0.50 -3.55 -9.26
N GLU A 78 0.79 -3.14 -10.49
CA GLU A 78 0.50 -3.87 -11.72
C GLU A 78 1.80 -4.14 -12.49
N GLN A 79 1.71 -4.70 -13.70
CA GLN A 79 2.89 -5.09 -14.46
C GLN A 79 3.81 -3.89 -14.77
N LYS A 80 3.24 -2.81 -15.34
CA LYS A 80 3.97 -1.58 -15.72
C LYS A 80 3.68 -0.38 -14.83
N LEU A 81 2.71 -0.49 -13.94
CA LEU A 81 2.18 0.64 -13.17
C LEU A 81 2.20 0.35 -11.67
N PHE A 82 2.10 1.40 -10.87
CA PHE A 82 1.76 1.30 -9.46
C PHE A 82 0.95 2.52 -9.01
N TYR A 83 0.28 2.38 -7.88
CA TYR A 83 -0.55 3.42 -7.28
C TYR A 83 0.04 3.80 -5.94
N ALA A 84 0.18 5.10 -5.70
CA ALA A 84 0.66 5.63 -4.44
C ALA A 84 -0.33 6.63 -3.83
N LYS A 85 -0.61 6.44 -2.54
CA LYS A 85 -1.47 7.31 -1.73
C LYS A 85 -0.62 8.32 -0.97
N SER A 86 -0.97 9.60 -1.08
CA SER A 86 -0.35 10.67 -0.30
C SER A 86 -0.76 10.58 1.17
N PHE A 87 0.20 10.67 2.10
CA PHE A 87 -0.12 10.77 3.53
C PHE A 87 -0.74 12.13 3.92
N GLN A 88 -0.52 13.17 3.11
CA GLN A 88 -1.01 14.52 3.37
C GLN A 88 -2.44 14.70 2.87
N THR A 89 -2.71 14.31 1.61
CA THR A 89 -4.00 14.58 0.95
C THR A 89 -4.91 13.36 0.88
N ASN A 90 -4.42 12.18 1.25
CA ASN A 90 -5.10 10.88 1.06
C ASN A 90 -5.48 10.55 -0.40
N ARG A 91 -5.10 11.39 -1.37
CA ARG A 91 -5.32 11.14 -2.80
C ARG A 91 -4.40 10.03 -3.29
N ILE A 92 -4.89 9.27 -4.25
CA ILE A 92 -4.14 8.22 -4.93
C ILE A 92 -3.81 8.71 -6.33
N ALA A 93 -2.57 8.51 -6.74
CA ALA A 93 -2.12 8.74 -8.11
C ALA A 93 -1.47 7.48 -8.68
N MET A 94 -1.50 7.35 -10.00
CA MET A 94 -0.96 6.23 -10.76
C MET A 94 0.33 6.64 -11.45
N PHE A 95 1.34 5.79 -11.38
CA PHE A 95 2.68 6.08 -11.88
C PHE A 95 3.20 4.93 -12.74
N ASP A 96 3.91 5.30 -13.80
CA ASP A 96 4.65 4.37 -14.65
C ASP A 96 5.93 3.89 -13.94
N LYS A 97 6.19 2.59 -13.96
CA LYS A 97 7.33 1.97 -13.27
C LYS A 97 8.68 2.25 -13.93
N ASP A 98 8.68 2.61 -15.22
CA ASP A 98 9.89 2.79 -15.99
C ASP A 98 10.40 4.22 -15.88
N THR A 99 9.49 5.19 -15.92
CA THR A 99 9.78 6.62 -15.94
C THR A 99 9.53 7.31 -14.59
N GLY A 100 8.62 6.76 -13.79
CA GLY A 100 8.13 7.34 -12.54
C GLY A 100 7.09 8.45 -12.72
N TYR A 101 6.74 8.87 -13.94
CA TYR A 101 5.77 9.94 -14.13
C TYR A 101 4.34 9.49 -13.83
N GLY A 102 3.53 10.44 -13.35
CA GLY A 102 2.11 10.25 -13.18
C GLY A 102 1.43 10.03 -14.53
N VAL A 103 0.65 8.96 -14.67
CA VAL A 103 0.06 8.58 -15.97
C VAL A 103 -0.95 9.61 -16.48
N PHE A 104 -1.67 10.29 -15.59
CA PHE A 104 -2.64 11.33 -15.93
C PHE A 104 -2.18 12.75 -15.56
N ASN A 105 -0.98 12.88 -15.00
CA ASN A 105 -0.43 14.15 -14.58
C ASN A 105 1.10 14.09 -14.60
N LEU A 106 1.71 14.62 -15.65
CA LEU A 106 3.17 14.62 -15.83
C LEU A 106 3.89 15.59 -14.88
N ASN A 107 3.16 16.46 -14.15
CA ASN A 107 3.75 17.34 -13.15
C ASN A 107 4.13 16.61 -11.84
N ILE A 108 3.68 15.37 -11.67
CA ILE A 108 4.06 14.53 -10.54
C ILE A 108 4.96 13.40 -11.00
N ARG A 109 6.05 13.20 -10.26
CA ARG A 109 6.98 12.10 -10.50
C ARG A 109 7.31 11.39 -9.20
N ALA A 110 7.25 10.07 -9.27
CA ALA A 110 7.61 9.17 -8.20
C ALA A 110 9.08 8.76 -8.29
N TYR A 111 9.67 8.51 -7.13
CA TYR A 111 11.04 8.09 -6.95
C TYR A 111 11.08 6.97 -5.90
N ALA A 112 11.93 5.98 -6.13
CA ALA A 112 12.36 5.08 -5.06
C ALA A 112 13.10 5.92 -3.99
N GLY A 113 13.17 5.44 -2.74
CA GLY A 113 13.93 6.12 -1.68
C GLY A 113 15.38 6.36 -2.09
N GLU A 114 16.02 7.37 -1.47
CA GLU A 114 17.38 7.88 -1.81
C GLU A 114 18.37 6.80 -2.26
#